data_AF-A0A932DPY5-F1
#
_entry.id   AF-A0A932DPY5-F1
#
_cell.length_a   1.000
_cell.length_b   1.000
_cell.length_c   1.000
_cell.angle_alpha   90.00
_cell.angle_beta   90.00
_cell.angle_gamma   90.00
#
_symmetry.space_group_name_H-M   'P 1'
#
loop_
_entity.id
_entity.type
_entity.pdbx_description
1 polymer ?
#
loop_
_entity_poly.entity_id
_entity_poly.type
_entity_poly.pdbx_seq_one_letter_code
_entity_poly.pdbx_strand_id
1 'polypeptide(L)'
;GSMSFGENEERSPWEPFHVQHGFKPGESAVSLFTGCRATAFSLGLREQHWREHVGNMLRGLDPRTPPTLLLDPLAARMFIDRGGFDTKEKLIVWIDENARMPAGEFWDYQLAQNYIYPRATFGEEPWAARLKAAPDEPIQMFLRKDIHVVVVGGETNPYWRIMGCTYQKTVSVDEWR
;
A
#
# COMPACT_ATOMS: atom_id res chain seq x y z
N GLY A 1 11.20 -13.17 -5.53
CA GLY A 1 10.23 -14.16 -6.05
C GLY A 1 9.07 -13.42 -6.68
N SER A 2 8.44 -13.99 -7.69
CA SER A 2 7.13 -13.55 -8.17
C SER A 2 6.04 -14.19 -7.31
N MET A 3 4.97 -13.44 -7.05
CA MET A 3 3.75 -13.91 -6.41
C MET A 3 2.57 -13.35 -7.20
N SER A 4 1.52 -14.15 -7.39
CA SER A 4 0.34 -13.75 -8.15
C SER A 4 -0.90 -13.93 -7.30
N PHE A 5 -1.83 -12.99 -7.42
CA PHE A 5 -3.11 -13.01 -6.73
C PHE A 5 -4.22 -12.74 -7.75
N GLY A 6 -5.33 -13.48 -7.65
CA GLY A 6 -6.55 -13.13 -8.35
C GLY A 6 -7.27 -12.02 -7.58
N GLU A 7 -7.49 -10.89 -8.21
CA GLU A 7 -8.37 -9.86 -7.68
C GLU A 7 -9.80 -10.42 -7.60
N ASN A 8 -10.47 -10.17 -6.48
CA ASN A 8 -11.87 -10.56 -6.28
C ASN A 8 -12.78 -9.36 -6.51
N GLU A 9 -13.07 -9.09 -7.78
CA GLU A 9 -13.99 -8.03 -8.20
C GLU A 9 -15.40 -8.23 -7.62
N GLU A 10 -15.96 -9.45 -7.71
CA GLU A 10 -17.34 -9.74 -7.32
C GLU A 10 -17.64 -9.48 -5.84
N ARG A 11 -16.65 -9.71 -4.96
CA ARG A 11 -16.79 -9.57 -3.51
C ARG A 11 -16.08 -8.34 -2.96
N SER A 12 -15.41 -7.56 -3.79
CA SER A 12 -14.77 -6.32 -3.34
C SER A 12 -15.83 -5.34 -2.85
N PRO A 13 -15.73 -4.80 -1.63
CA PRO A 13 -16.65 -3.75 -1.18
C PRO A 13 -16.32 -2.37 -1.79
N TRP A 14 -15.25 -2.28 -2.59
CA TRP A 14 -14.82 -1.06 -3.27
C TRP A 14 -14.55 -1.31 -4.76
N GLU A 15 -14.40 -0.23 -5.54
CA GLU A 15 -14.00 -0.30 -6.95
C GLU A 15 -12.72 -1.13 -7.16
N PRO A 16 -12.71 -2.15 -8.05
CA PRO A 16 -11.54 -2.99 -8.30
C PRO A 16 -10.32 -2.22 -8.79
N PHE A 17 -9.13 -2.74 -8.47
CA PHE A 17 -7.84 -2.14 -8.78
C PHE A 17 -7.64 -1.94 -10.29
N HIS A 18 -7.97 -2.94 -11.12
CA HIS A 18 -7.85 -2.77 -12.58
C HIS A 18 -8.74 -1.65 -13.12
N VAL A 19 -9.93 -1.44 -12.55
CA VAL A 19 -10.83 -0.34 -12.92
C VAL A 19 -10.22 1.02 -12.56
N GLN A 20 -9.60 1.14 -11.38
CA GLN A 20 -8.85 2.34 -10.97
C GLN A 20 -7.69 2.66 -11.93
N HIS A 21 -7.27 1.69 -12.75
CA HIS A 21 -6.20 1.80 -13.74
C HIS A 21 -6.70 1.80 -15.20
N GLY A 22 -7.98 2.14 -15.42
CA GLY A 22 -8.53 2.48 -16.74
C GLY A 22 -9.17 1.31 -17.50
N PHE A 23 -9.28 0.14 -16.87
CA PHE A 23 -10.01 -1.00 -17.42
C PHE A 23 -11.48 -0.96 -16.99
N LYS A 24 -12.32 -1.73 -17.68
CA LYS A 24 -13.74 -1.89 -17.34
C LYS A 24 -13.95 -3.10 -16.42
N PRO A 25 -15.02 -3.09 -15.60
CA PRO A 25 -15.49 -4.29 -14.90
C PRO A 25 -15.55 -5.52 -15.82
N GLY A 26 -14.97 -6.63 -15.37
CA GLY A 26 -14.91 -7.90 -16.10
C GLY A 26 -13.87 -7.99 -17.22
N GLU A 27 -13.05 -6.96 -17.48
CA GLU A 27 -11.93 -7.08 -18.43
C GLU A 27 -10.79 -7.91 -17.85
N SER A 28 -10.21 -8.81 -18.67
CA SER A 28 -9.07 -9.62 -18.25
C SER A 28 -7.80 -8.77 -18.23
N ALA A 29 -7.31 -8.43 -17.04
CA ALA A 29 -6.13 -7.58 -16.87
C ALA A 29 -5.12 -8.16 -15.87
N VAL A 30 -3.84 -7.83 -16.06
CA VAL A 30 -2.75 -8.16 -15.13
C VAL A 30 -2.06 -6.88 -14.67
N SER A 31 -1.99 -6.68 -13.35
CA SER A 31 -1.25 -5.58 -12.73
C SER A 31 0.13 -6.07 -12.27
N LEU A 32 1.18 -5.42 -12.76
CA LEU A 32 2.57 -5.77 -12.48
C LEU A 32 3.14 -4.94 -11.35
N PHE A 33 3.79 -5.62 -10.40
CA PHE A 33 4.46 -5.01 -9.26
C PHE A 33 5.92 -5.48 -9.20
N THR A 34 6.81 -4.60 -8.76
CA THR A 34 8.23 -4.91 -8.54
C THR A 34 8.62 -4.68 -7.08
N GLY A 35 9.78 -5.21 -6.68
CA GLY A 35 10.35 -4.90 -5.36
C GLY A 35 9.76 -5.70 -4.18
N CYS A 36 8.87 -6.66 -4.42
CA CYS A 36 8.17 -7.53 -3.45
C CYS A 36 9.10 -8.34 -2.52
N ARG A 37 9.86 -7.65 -1.66
CA ARG A 37 10.91 -8.20 -0.79
C ARG A 37 10.47 -8.28 0.67
N ALA A 38 9.45 -7.52 1.06
CA ALA A 38 8.92 -7.48 2.40
C ALA A 38 7.42 -7.82 2.40
N THR A 39 6.99 -8.63 3.36
CA THR A 39 5.57 -8.90 3.61
C THR A 39 5.34 -9.11 5.10
N ALA A 40 4.20 -8.62 5.56
CA ALA A 40 3.68 -8.87 6.89
C ALA A 40 2.19 -9.18 6.78
N PHE A 41 1.67 -10.05 7.64
CA PHE A 41 0.28 -10.51 7.57
C PHE A 41 -0.43 -10.37 8.92
N SER A 42 -1.75 -10.36 8.86
CA SER A 42 -2.62 -10.41 10.03
C SER A 42 -3.87 -11.23 9.73
N LEU A 43 -4.62 -11.56 10.78
CA LEU A 43 -5.90 -12.26 10.69
C LEU A 43 -7.00 -11.33 11.20
N GLY A 44 -7.81 -10.82 10.27
CA GLY A 44 -8.81 -9.79 10.51
C GLY A 44 -8.21 -8.47 10.99
N LEU A 45 -9.09 -7.59 11.47
CA LEU A 45 -8.72 -6.42 12.26
C LEU A 45 -9.18 -6.67 13.68
N ARG A 46 -8.31 -6.47 14.68
CA ARG A 46 -8.64 -6.63 16.10
C ARG A 46 -9.42 -5.42 16.63
N GLU A 47 -10.12 -5.55 17.76
CA GLU A 47 -11.07 -4.51 18.21
C GLU A 47 -10.36 -3.31 18.82
N GLN A 48 -9.35 -3.58 19.65
CA GLN A 48 -8.73 -2.56 20.49
C GLN A 48 -7.54 -1.88 19.80
N HIS A 49 -6.61 -2.68 19.24
CA HIS A 49 -5.30 -2.19 18.82
C HIS A 49 -5.00 -2.38 17.31
N TRP A 50 -6.02 -2.48 16.47
CA TRP A 50 -5.78 -2.74 15.05
C TRP A 50 -4.99 -1.63 14.36
N ARG A 51 -5.15 -0.37 14.79
CA ARG A 51 -4.44 0.77 14.19
C ARG A 51 -2.94 0.65 14.43
N GLU A 52 -2.56 0.29 15.65
CA GLU A 52 -1.19 0.04 16.08
C GLU A 52 -0.63 -1.19 15.37
N HIS A 53 -1.41 -2.26 15.22
CA HIS A 53 -0.98 -3.44 14.45
C HIS A 53 -0.67 -3.07 13.00
N VAL A 54 -1.55 -2.32 12.33
CA VAL A 54 -1.31 -1.86 10.95
C VAL A 54 -0.13 -0.90 10.89
N GLY A 55 -0.02 0.04 11.84
CA GLY A 55 1.14 0.94 11.96
C GLY A 55 2.46 0.19 12.09
N ASN A 56 2.51 -0.84 12.92
CA ASN A 56 3.69 -1.71 13.08
C ASN A 56 4.04 -2.45 11.79
N MET A 57 3.03 -2.94 11.06
CA MET A 57 3.25 -3.57 9.75
C MET A 57 3.85 -2.55 8.76
N LEU A 58 3.31 -1.33 8.69
CA LEU A 58 3.80 -0.26 7.82
C LEU A 58 5.24 0.15 8.16
N ARG A 59 5.55 0.28 9.46
CA ARG A 59 6.90 0.56 9.96
C ARG A 59 7.92 -0.53 9.64
N GLY A 60 7.47 -1.76 9.43
CA GLY A 60 8.33 -2.86 9.03
C GLY A 60 8.78 -2.81 7.56
N LEU A 61 8.22 -1.92 6.74
CA LEU A 61 8.63 -1.75 5.35
C LEU A 61 9.77 -0.76 5.20
N ASP A 62 10.65 -0.99 4.23
CA ASP A 62 11.62 0.00 3.79
C ASP A 62 10.89 1.20 3.15
N PRO A 63 11.24 2.47 3.45
CA PRO A 63 10.56 3.64 2.91
C PRO A 63 10.58 3.74 1.37
N ARG A 64 11.50 3.04 0.70
CA ARG A 64 11.53 2.96 -0.77
C ARG A 64 10.48 2.00 -1.34
N THR A 65 9.92 1.09 -0.54
CA THR A 65 8.96 0.08 -0.99
C THR A 65 7.58 0.33 -0.39
N PRO A 66 6.69 1.06 -1.07
CA PRO A 66 5.40 1.43 -0.52
C PRO A 66 4.48 0.20 -0.36
N PRO A 67 3.47 0.29 0.53
CA PRO A 67 2.59 -0.82 0.83
C PRO A 67 1.52 -1.02 -0.25
N THR A 68 1.37 -2.26 -0.70
CA THR A 68 0.13 -2.77 -1.30
C THR A 68 -0.55 -3.70 -0.30
N LEU A 69 -1.75 -3.34 0.14
CA LEU A 69 -2.61 -4.19 0.97
C LEU A 69 -3.30 -5.22 0.09
N LEU A 70 -3.16 -6.50 0.45
CA LEU A 70 -3.82 -7.63 -0.16
C LEU A 70 -4.83 -8.19 0.83
N LEU A 71 -6.11 -7.87 0.63
CA LEU A 71 -7.17 -8.07 1.62
C LEU A 71 -8.13 -9.18 1.18
N ASP A 72 -8.40 -10.14 2.04
CA ASP A 72 -9.62 -10.94 1.92
C ASP A 72 -10.87 -10.04 1.99
N PRO A 73 -11.98 -10.33 1.28
CA PRO A 73 -13.17 -9.49 1.33
C PRO A 73 -13.75 -9.32 2.75
N LEU A 74 -13.59 -10.30 3.66
CA LEU A 74 -13.96 -10.14 5.06
C LEU A 74 -13.08 -9.10 5.77
N ALA A 75 -11.77 -9.12 5.53
CA ALA A 75 -10.86 -8.12 6.10
C ALA A 75 -11.14 -6.71 5.53
N ALA A 76 -11.44 -6.62 4.22
CA ALA A 76 -11.84 -5.36 3.59
C ALA A 76 -13.09 -4.75 4.24
N ARG A 77 -14.12 -5.56 4.52
CA ARG A 77 -15.31 -5.10 5.26
C ARG A 77 -15.00 -4.71 6.70
N MET A 78 -14.08 -5.40 7.39
CA MET A 78 -13.65 -4.96 8.72
C MET A 78 -12.98 -3.58 8.72
N PHE A 79 -12.26 -3.21 7.67
CA PHE A 79 -11.73 -1.85 7.50
C PHE A 79 -12.84 -0.81 7.31
N ILE A 80 -13.96 -1.17 6.70
CA ILE A 80 -15.17 -0.33 6.63
C ILE A 80 -15.82 -0.24 8.00
N ASP A 81 -16.17 -1.38 8.60
CA ASP A 81 -16.97 -1.44 9.83
C ASP A 81 -16.25 -0.82 11.03
N ARG A 82 -14.93 -1.02 11.14
CA ARG A 82 -14.11 -0.55 12.28
C ARG A 82 -13.37 0.74 12.01
N GLY A 83 -12.97 0.96 10.75
CA GLY A 83 -12.18 2.10 10.33
C GLY A 83 -13.00 3.25 9.75
N GLY A 84 -14.25 2.99 9.31
CA GLY A 84 -15.08 3.96 8.60
C GLY A 84 -14.62 4.21 7.16
N PHE A 85 -13.80 3.32 6.58
CA PHE A 85 -13.22 3.50 5.26
C PHE A 85 -14.15 3.00 4.14
N ASP A 86 -15.30 3.64 3.98
CA ASP A 86 -16.31 3.34 2.94
C ASP A 86 -15.78 3.46 1.49
N THR A 87 -14.59 4.03 1.30
CA THR A 87 -13.87 4.12 0.03
C THR A 87 -12.41 3.70 0.22
N LYS A 88 -11.79 3.12 -0.81
CA LYS A 88 -10.34 2.83 -0.81
C LYS A 88 -9.50 4.06 -0.51
N GLU A 89 -9.89 5.23 -1.04
CA GLU A 89 -9.16 6.47 -0.82
C GLU A 89 -9.10 6.85 0.66
N LYS A 90 -10.18 6.70 1.43
CA LYS A 90 -10.14 6.98 2.88
C LYS A 90 -9.15 6.07 3.61
N LEU A 91 -9.06 4.80 3.22
CA LEU A 91 -8.06 3.88 3.77
C LEU A 91 -6.63 4.30 3.37
N ILE A 92 -6.42 4.68 2.10
CA ILE A 92 -5.13 5.15 1.59
C ILE A 92 -4.68 6.43 2.31
N VAL A 93 -5.57 7.40 2.51
CA VAL A 93 -5.31 8.62 3.27
C VAL A 93 -4.92 8.28 4.71
N TRP A 94 -5.67 7.40 5.37
CA TRP A 94 -5.35 6.98 6.72
C TRP A 94 -3.97 6.29 6.79
N ILE A 95 -3.62 5.45 5.81
CA ILE A 95 -2.29 4.82 5.75
C ILE A 95 -1.21 5.88 5.56
N ASP A 96 -1.36 6.83 4.64
CA ASP A 96 -0.40 7.92 4.41
C ASP A 96 -0.20 8.79 5.66
N GLU A 97 -1.27 9.04 6.42
CA GLU A 97 -1.21 9.81 7.66
C GLU A 97 -0.56 9.07 8.83
N ASN A 98 -0.62 7.73 8.84
CA ASN A 98 -0.15 6.89 9.95
C ASN A 98 1.18 6.18 9.66
N ALA A 99 1.58 6.03 8.38
CA ALA A 99 2.89 5.55 7.97
C ALA A 99 3.94 6.65 8.12
N ARG A 100 4.31 6.95 9.37
CA ARG A 100 5.25 8.03 9.71
C ARG A 100 6.45 7.53 10.48
N MET A 101 7.64 8.06 10.19
CA MET A 101 8.86 7.82 10.96
C MET A 101 9.68 9.10 11.17
N PRO A 102 10.52 9.17 12.21
CA PRO A 102 11.46 10.28 12.40
C PRO A 102 12.27 10.54 11.13
N ALA A 103 12.45 11.81 10.75
CA ALA A 103 13.18 12.15 9.53
C ALA A 103 14.62 11.62 9.54
N GLY A 104 15.29 11.66 10.69
CA GLY A 104 16.63 11.10 10.85
C GLY A 104 16.69 9.60 10.55
N GLU A 105 15.69 8.84 11.02
CA GLU A 105 15.58 7.40 10.73
C GLU A 105 15.31 7.18 9.23
N PHE A 106 14.36 7.91 8.65
CA PHE A 106 14.03 7.80 7.22
C PHE A 106 15.25 8.06 6.32
N TRP A 107 15.98 9.15 6.57
CA TRP A 107 17.11 9.54 5.75
C TRP A 107 18.35 8.68 5.99
N ASP A 108 18.41 7.89 7.05
CA ASP A 108 19.49 6.93 7.30
C ASP A 108 19.32 5.60 6.54
N TYR A 109 18.12 5.33 5.98
CA TYR A 109 17.94 4.16 5.12
C TYR A 109 18.80 4.24 3.86
N GLN A 110 19.59 3.19 3.59
CA GLN A 110 20.46 3.10 2.41
C GLN A 110 19.68 3.29 1.09
N LEU A 111 18.46 2.75 0.98
CA LEU A 111 17.65 2.92 -0.22
C LEU A 111 17.04 4.32 -0.33
N ALA A 112 16.73 4.98 0.79
CA ALA A 112 16.33 6.38 0.79
C ALA A 112 17.49 7.27 0.33
N GLN A 113 18.70 7.06 0.85
CA GLN A 113 19.92 7.75 0.42
C GLN A 113 20.18 7.58 -1.09
N ASN A 114 20.01 6.36 -1.63
CA ASN A 114 20.33 6.09 -3.02
C ASN A 114 19.29 6.63 -4.01
N TYR A 115 18.00 6.59 -3.65
CA TYR A 115 16.91 6.78 -4.63
C TYR A 115 15.94 7.93 -4.31
N ILE A 116 15.92 8.43 -3.08
CA ILE A 116 14.99 9.49 -2.64
C ILE A 116 15.76 10.78 -2.33
N TYR A 117 16.88 10.69 -1.61
CA TYR A 117 17.67 11.84 -1.20
C TYR A 117 18.12 12.72 -2.37
N PRO A 118 18.62 12.20 -3.52
CA PRO A 118 18.96 13.04 -4.67
C PRO A 118 17.76 13.83 -5.21
N ARG A 119 16.57 13.22 -5.22
CA ARG A 119 15.34 13.88 -5.68
C ARG A 119 14.96 15.02 -4.74
N ALA A 120 15.09 14.80 -3.43
CA ALA A 120 14.86 15.83 -2.42
C ALA A 120 15.82 17.02 -2.56
N THR A 121 17.11 16.75 -2.78
CA THR A 121 18.12 17.82 -2.97
C THR A 121 17.95 18.56 -4.30
N PHE A 122 17.35 17.94 -5.31
CA PHE A 122 16.91 18.60 -6.55
C PHE A 122 15.57 19.35 -6.42
N GLY A 123 14.96 19.39 -5.23
CA GLY A 123 13.76 20.17 -4.99
C GLY A 123 12.45 19.47 -5.36
N GLU A 124 12.45 18.15 -5.56
CA GLU A 124 11.21 17.42 -5.86
C GLU A 124 10.30 17.32 -4.62
N GLU A 125 9.08 17.83 -4.72
CA GLU A 125 8.09 17.74 -3.65
C GLU A 125 7.33 16.40 -3.66
N PRO A 126 6.96 15.83 -2.50
CA PRO A 126 7.11 16.39 -1.15
C PRO A 126 8.47 16.09 -0.49
N TRP A 127 9.43 15.48 -1.19
CA TRP A 127 10.70 15.06 -0.60
C TRP A 127 11.56 16.24 -0.16
N ALA A 128 11.56 17.32 -0.92
CA ALA A 128 12.26 18.55 -0.58
C ALA A 128 11.73 19.20 0.71
N ALA A 129 10.40 19.22 0.92
CA ALA A 129 9.84 19.64 2.20
C ALA A 129 10.22 18.70 3.34
N ARG A 130 10.13 17.37 3.14
CA ARG A 130 10.49 16.35 4.14
C ARG A 130 11.97 16.37 4.53
N LEU A 131 12.85 16.81 3.64
CA LEU A 131 14.29 16.94 3.92
C LEU A 131 14.60 18.08 4.90
N LYS A 132 13.71 19.06 5.03
CA LYS A 132 13.86 20.20 5.96
C LYS A 132 13.40 19.89 7.39
N ALA A 133 12.75 18.74 7.59
CA ALA A 133 12.21 18.33 8.88
C ALA A 133 13.34 18.09 9.90
N ALA A 134 13.05 18.33 11.18
CA ALA A 134 14.01 18.01 12.25
C ALA A 134 14.24 16.49 12.35
N PRO A 135 15.40 16.00 12.84
CA PRO A 135 15.71 14.57 12.87
C PRO A 135 14.66 13.70 13.61
N ASP A 136 14.02 14.24 14.64
CA ASP A 136 12.97 13.60 15.44
C ASP A 136 11.55 13.87 14.91
N GLU A 137 11.39 14.76 13.94
CA GLU A 137 10.09 15.13 13.38
C GLU A 137 9.52 13.96 12.56
N PRO A 138 8.26 13.54 12.81
CA PRO A 138 7.64 12.42 12.11
C PRO A 138 7.20 12.82 10.69
N ILE A 139 7.90 12.31 9.69
CA ILE A 139 7.57 12.47 8.27
C ILE A 139 6.88 11.24 7.70
N GLN A 140 6.07 11.41 6.65
CA GLN A 140 5.45 10.29 5.95
C GLN A 140 6.51 9.46 5.22
N MET A 141 6.40 8.13 5.35
CA MET A 141 7.31 7.16 4.75
C MET A 141 7.13 7.02 3.24
N PHE A 142 5.90 7.20 2.74
CA PHE A 142 5.55 6.90 1.35
C PHE A 142 4.98 8.13 0.64
N LEU A 143 4.77 8.03 -0.66
CA LEU A 143 3.89 8.94 -1.39
C LEU A 143 2.51 8.31 -1.43
N ARG A 144 1.47 9.09 -1.10
CA ARG A 144 0.08 8.62 -1.12
C ARG A 144 -0.31 7.89 -2.41
N LYS A 145 0.11 8.42 -3.56
CA LYS A 145 -0.17 7.84 -4.88
C LYS A 145 0.42 6.43 -5.11
N ASP A 146 1.40 6.02 -4.31
CA ASP A 146 2.08 4.73 -4.44
C ASP A 146 1.57 3.72 -3.40
N ILE A 147 0.58 4.08 -2.59
CA ILE A 147 -0.09 3.20 -1.61
C ILE A 147 -1.30 2.55 -2.30
N HIS A 148 -1.38 1.23 -2.24
CA HIS A 148 -2.39 0.48 -2.99
C HIS A 148 -3.18 -0.49 -2.10
N VAL A 149 -4.43 -0.78 -2.51
CA VAL A 149 -5.32 -1.73 -1.85
C VAL A 149 -5.99 -2.59 -2.92
N VAL A 150 -5.77 -3.90 -2.83
CA VAL A 150 -6.33 -4.91 -3.72
C VAL A 150 -7.08 -5.94 -2.89
N VAL A 151 -8.33 -6.21 -3.26
CA VAL A 151 -9.14 -7.25 -2.62
C VAL A 151 -8.91 -8.55 -3.38
N VAL A 152 -8.51 -9.60 -2.67
CA VAL A 152 -8.09 -10.90 -3.21
C VAL A 152 -8.67 -12.01 -2.33
N GLY A 153 -8.64 -13.27 -2.77
CA GLY A 153 -9.12 -14.38 -1.95
C GLY A 153 -10.62 -14.62 -2.08
N GLY A 154 -11.25 -15.28 -1.11
CA GLY A 154 -12.57 -15.92 -1.31
C GLY A 154 -13.42 -16.11 -0.05
N GLU A 155 -13.21 -15.30 0.99
CA GLU A 155 -14.04 -15.28 2.22
C GLU A 155 -13.94 -16.52 3.11
N THR A 156 -12.96 -17.41 2.88
CA THR A 156 -12.76 -18.59 3.75
C THR A 156 -12.30 -18.19 5.15
N ASN A 157 -11.40 -17.20 5.24
CA ASN A 157 -10.95 -16.60 6.49
C ASN A 157 -10.43 -15.18 6.23
N PRO A 158 -10.43 -14.29 7.23
CA PRO A 158 -10.01 -12.90 7.04
C PRO A 158 -8.48 -12.73 7.06
N TYR A 159 -7.69 -13.69 6.56
CA TYR A 159 -6.24 -13.49 6.43
C TYR A 159 -5.97 -12.43 5.39
N TRP A 160 -5.06 -11.51 5.72
CA TRP A 160 -4.65 -10.46 4.80
C TRP A 160 -3.19 -10.09 5.05
N ARG A 161 -2.58 -9.38 4.11
CA ARG A 161 -1.17 -8.97 4.23
C ARG A 161 -0.90 -7.63 3.56
N ILE A 162 0.22 -7.02 3.95
CA ILE A 162 0.86 -5.98 3.16
C ILE A 162 2.04 -6.58 2.39
N MET A 163 2.32 -5.97 1.25
CA MET A 163 3.51 -6.24 0.45
C MET A 163 4.21 -4.92 0.18
N GLY A 164 5.49 -4.83 0.50
CA GLY A 164 6.33 -3.70 0.07
C GLY A 164 6.68 -3.87 -1.40
N CYS A 165 6.00 -3.14 -2.28
CA CYS A 165 6.18 -3.25 -3.74
C CYS A 165 5.78 -1.96 -4.47
N THR A 166 6.26 -1.81 -5.71
CA THR A 166 5.96 -0.65 -6.55
C THR A 166 5.15 -1.11 -7.76
N TYR A 167 3.94 -0.57 -7.91
CA TYR A 167 3.12 -0.74 -9.11
C TYR A 167 3.88 -0.26 -10.35
N GLN A 168 3.75 -0.97 -11.45
CA GLN A 168 4.39 -0.61 -12.73
C GLN A 168 3.36 -0.24 -13.78
N LYS A 169 2.46 -1.18 -14.08
CA LYS A 169 1.40 -1.01 -15.08
C LYS A 169 0.37 -2.12 -14.95
N THR A 170 -0.82 -1.84 -15.47
CA THR A 170 -1.87 -2.82 -15.73
C THR A 170 -1.97 -3.01 -17.23
N VAL A 171 -2.00 -4.26 -17.69
CA VAL A 171 -2.07 -4.61 -19.11
C VAL A 171 -3.24 -5.54 -19.37
N SER A 172 -3.86 -5.42 -20.55
CA SER A 172 -4.87 -6.38 -21.01
C SER A 172 -4.21 -7.74 -21.22
N VAL A 173 -4.88 -8.80 -20.79
CA VAL A 173 -4.50 -10.18 -21.12
C VAL A 173 -4.99 -10.55 -22.52
N ASP A 174 -6.13 -10.00 -22.94
CA ASP A 174 -6.74 -10.32 -24.23
C ASP A 174 -5.92 -9.79 -25.42
N GLU A 175 -5.14 -8.72 -25.23
CA GLU A 175 -4.20 -8.22 -26.24
C GLU A 175 -3.03 -9.18 -26.52
N TRP A 176 -2.82 -10.19 -25.67
CA TRP A 176 -1.71 -11.15 -25.79
C TRP A 176 -2.14 -12.45 -26.48
N ARG A 177 -3.44 -12.59 -26.81
CA ARG A 177 -3.99 -13.73 -27.55
C ARG A 177 -3.95 -13.48 -29.05
#